data_AF-A0A3N5LT58-F1
#
_entry.id   AF-A0A3N5LT58-F1
#
_cell.length_a   1.000
_cell.length_b   1.000
_cell.length_c   1.000
_cell.angle_alpha   90.00
_cell.angle_beta   90.00
_cell.angle_gamma   90.00
#
_symmetry.space_group_name_H-M   'P 1'
#
loop_
_entity.id
_entity.type
_entity.pdbx_description
1 polymer ?
#
loop_
_entity_poly.entity_id
_entity_poly.type
_entity_poly.pdbx_seq_one_letter_code
_entity_poly.pdbx_strand_id
1 'polypeptide(L)'
;MGSKSPGTRFVLDTTQLGAALALAGVTPGPRSALPDAPPPADPIRLLEKNSILSNAGQQLSDDAAKTLRLAADPAGMLSCTVNAAGDATWTEVLLLHGGAPDGPFVALQTQDGKYDLTLLPRTVEAISLVESVLGLPDFSRHPDTPSVTLNLVAYAAFLATADAQQTTWLRTRLARTPPAIPVLTPDLLETRLNEGFTHADTRWSVTAGQRICPFDLKATGGRMAAGLAALDTADLVGPVPRGYGFTPKGHAIITPFVELVKTAGFNANLWHGPQRVTIAHVGLFCCARSIWATKAENISADSASFRLLQMTRSEALDLIRSLVGPGDPETAARLAKRKLGPSRLCPSCHQPVKPGARFCTSCRVKLPPKKDFCPNCGEQVTDHGLKFCTNCGHRLGAPAPIPHAVGERRCPKPQCGQIVPAGKNFCTFCGTRMPSEE
;
A
#
# COMPACT_ATOMS: atom_id res chain seq x y z
N MET A 1 25.07 24.30 -15.52
CA MET A 1 24.28 24.02 -16.74
C MET A 1 22.82 24.15 -16.37
N GLY A 2 22.10 25.12 -16.95
CA GLY A 2 20.71 25.41 -16.57
C GLY A 2 19.80 24.22 -16.85
N SER A 3 19.17 23.67 -15.80
CA SER A 3 18.16 22.62 -15.95
C SER A 3 16.96 23.21 -16.68
N LYS A 4 16.83 22.95 -17.98
CA LYS A 4 15.56 23.18 -18.68
C LYS A 4 14.49 22.39 -17.92
N SER A 5 13.44 23.08 -17.50
CA SER A 5 12.28 22.47 -16.85
C SER A 5 11.80 21.27 -17.69
N PRO A 6 11.66 20.07 -17.13
CA PRO A 6 11.56 18.81 -17.89
C PRO A 6 10.21 18.60 -18.61
N GLY A 7 9.36 19.63 -18.71
CA GLY A 7 8.03 19.51 -19.26
C GLY A 7 7.22 20.81 -19.16
N THR A 8 6.08 20.84 -19.87
CA THR A 8 5.10 21.92 -19.75
C THR A 8 4.33 21.74 -18.44
N ARG A 9 4.38 22.75 -17.57
CA ARG A 9 3.83 22.69 -16.20
C ARG A 9 2.66 23.65 -16.02
N PHE A 10 1.62 23.20 -15.36
CA PHE A 10 0.42 23.95 -15.04
C PHE A 10 0.09 23.79 -13.55
N VAL A 11 -0.18 24.90 -12.86
CA VAL A 11 -0.63 24.88 -11.46
C VAL A 11 -2.01 25.50 -11.41
N LEU A 12 -3.01 24.72 -10.98
CA LEU A 12 -4.41 25.12 -10.97
C LEU A 12 -5.01 24.92 -9.58
N ASP A 13 -5.78 25.88 -9.09
CA ASP A 13 -6.70 25.60 -7.97
C ASP A 13 -7.90 24.76 -8.43
N THR A 14 -8.75 24.32 -7.50
CA THR A 14 -9.93 23.50 -7.81
C THR A 14 -10.89 24.15 -8.82
N THR A 15 -11.06 25.47 -8.77
CA THR A 15 -11.98 26.20 -9.66
C THR A 15 -11.38 26.32 -11.06
N GLN A 16 -10.09 26.63 -11.14
CA GLN A 16 -9.33 26.67 -12.38
C GLN A 16 -9.24 25.29 -13.03
N LEU A 17 -9.10 24.22 -12.24
CA LEU A 17 -9.12 22.86 -12.74
C LEU A 17 -10.49 22.51 -13.36
N GLY A 18 -11.59 22.87 -12.70
CA GLY A 18 -12.94 22.71 -13.27
C GLY A 18 -13.12 23.47 -14.58
N ALA A 19 -12.63 24.71 -14.66
CA ALA A 19 -12.60 25.49 -15.91
C ALA A 19 -11.81 24.78 -17.02
N ALA A 20 -10.63 24.27 -16.69
CA ALA A 20 -9.75 23.62 -17.65
C ALA A 20 -10.33 22.29 -18.14
N LEU A 21 -10.92 21.48 -17.26
CA LEU A 21 -11.63 20.24 -17.63
C LEU A 21 -12.83 20.51 -18.54
N ALA A 22 -13.60 21.56 -18.24
CA ALA A 22 -14.72 21.99 -19.06
C ALA A 22 -14.29 22.40 -20.47
N LEU A 23 -13.24 23.22 -20.61
CA LEU A 23 -12.69 23.59 -21.91
C LEU A 23 -12.06 22.42 -22.66
N ALA A 24 -11.51 21.43 -21.95
CA ALA A 24 -10.98 20.21 -22.56
C ALA A 24 -12.09 19.29 -23.09
N GLY A 25 -13.33 19.48 -22.64
CA GLY A 25 -14.45 18.57 -22.91
C GLY A 25 -14.26 17.22 -22.24
N VAL A 26 -13.64 17.20 -21.06
CA VAL A 26 -13.24 15.96 -20.36
C VAL A 26 -13.86 15.92 -18.98
N THR A 27 -14.47 14.79 -18.65
CA THR A 27 -14.93 14.47 -17.30
C THR A 27 -13.96 13.45 -16.69
N PRO A 28 -13.38 13.71 -15.51
CA PRO A 28 -12.56 12.73 -14.79
C PRO A 28 -13.32 11.41 -14.60
N GLY A 29 -12.76 10.32 -15.11
CA GLY A 29 -13.35 8.99 -14.97
C GLY A 29 -13.06 8.38 -13.57
N PRO A 30 -13.61 7.18 -13.28
CA PRO A 30 -13.34 6.46 -12.02
C PRO A 30 -11.87 6.08 -11.81
N ARG A 31 -11.05 6.23 -12.87
CA ARG A 31 -9.60 5.99 -12.86
C ARG A 31 -8.77 7.23 -12.56
N SER A 32 -9.38 8.41 -12.62
CA SER A 32 -8.68 9.68 -12.44
C SER A 32 -8.30 9.91 -10.99
N ALA A 33 -7.17 10.60 -10.80
CA ALA A 33 -6.82 11.22 -9.52
C ALA A 33 -7.33 12.67 -9.41
N LEU A 34 -7.94 13.22 -10.47
CA LEU A 34 -8.54 14.55 -10.47
C LEU A 34 -9.92 14.51 -9.80
N PRO A 35 -10.30 15.57 -9.05
CA PRO A 35 -11.65 15.69 -8.50
C PRO A 35 -12.67 15.87 -9.62
N ASP A 36 -13.92 15.46 -9.35
CA ASP A 36 -15.06 15.94 -10.12
C ASP A 36 -15.32 17.40 -9.74
N ALA A 37 -14.96 18.32 -10.64
CA ALA A 37 -15.06 19.75 -10.43
C ALA A 37 -16.13 20.31 -11.39
N PRO A 38 -17.19 20.98 -10.89
CA PRO A 38 -18.26 21.47 -11.74
C PRO A 38 -17.75 22.57 -12.69
N PRO A 39 -18.28 22.63 -13.92
CA PRO A 39 -17.90 23.65 -14.87
C PRO A 39 -18.33 25.04 -14.37
N PRO A 40 -17.42 26.03 -14.32
CA PRO A 40 -17.77 27.39 -13.98
C PRO A 40 -18.51 28.08 -15.13
N ALA A 41 -19.22 29.17 -14.83
CA ALA A 41 -19.99 29.94 -15.81
C ALA A 41 -19.12 30.58 -16.90
N ASP A 42 -17.89 30.98 -16.57
CA ASP A 42 -16.93 31.57 -17.51
C ASP A 42 -15.53 30.95 -17.34
N PRO A 43 -15.28 29.79 -17.99
CA PRO A 43 -14.02 29.09 -17.87
C PRO A 43 -12.80 29.86 -18.41
N ILE A 44 -12.97 30.64 -19.47
CA ILE A 44 -11.86 31.36 -20.11
C ILE A 44 -11.32 32.42 -19.16
N ARG A 45 -12.21 33.23 -18.57
CA ARG A 45 -11.82 34.31 -17.65
C ARG A 45 -11.03 33.81 -16.44
N LEU A 46 -11.33 32.60 -15.95
CA LEU A 46 -10.63 31.99 -14.82
C LEU A 46 -9.21 31.51 -15.19
N LEU A 47 -8.93 31.34 -16.48
CA LEU A 47 -7.68 30.81 -17.00
C LEU A 47 -6.82 31.85 -17.75
N GLU A 48 -7.32 33.06 -17.99
CA GLU A 48 -6.61 34.15 -18.69
C GLU A 48 -5.21 34.45 -18.11
N LYS A 49 -5.05 34.29 -16.79
CA LYS A 49 -3.77 34.54 -16.09
C LYS A 49 -2.84 33.33 -16.06
N ASN A 50 -3.28 32.18 -16.57
CA ASN A 50 -2.52 30.95 -16.60
C ASN A 50 -1.97 30.70 -18.02
N SER A 51 -0.75 30.16 -18.11
CA SER A 51 -0.13 29.75 -19.38
C SER A 51 -0.76 28.48 -20.00
N ILE A 52 -2.03 28.21 -19.67
CA ILE A 52 -2.76 27.00 -20.08
C ILE A 52 -3.53 27.21 -21.39
N LEU A 53 -3.92 28.44 -21.70
CA LEU A 53 -4.62 28.82 -22.92
C LEU A 53 -3.64 28.94 -24.10
N SER A 54 -4.13 28.74 -25.31
CA SER A 54 -3.39 28.97 -26.56
C SER A 54 -3.11 30.46 -26.76
N ASN A 55 -2.23 30.80 -27.70
CA ASN A 55 -1.90 32.20 -28.03
C ASN A 55 -3.12 33.03 -28.46
N ALA A 56 -4.19 32.39 -28.95
CA ALA A 56 -5.45 33.04 -29.30
C ALA A 56 -6.37 33.27 -28.09
N GLY A 57 -6.05 32.71 -26.90
CA GLY A 57 -6.77 32.92 -25.64
C GLY A 57 -8.16 32.27 -25.54
N GLN A 58 -8.64 31.60 -26.60
CA GLN A 58 -10.00 31.05 -26.65
C GLN A 58 -10.07 29.54 -26.43
N GLN A 59 -8.93 28.85 -26.43
CA GLN A 59 -8.85 27.40 -26.29
C GLN A 59 -7.65 27.03 -25.41
N LEU A 60 -7.64 25.80 -24.89
CA LEU A 60 -6.45 25.27 -24.23
C LEU A 60 -5.30 25.10 -25.23
N SER A 61 -4.07 25.21 -24.75
CA SER A 61 -2.90 24.75 -25.52
C SER A 61 -2.97 23.24 -25.74
N ASP A 62 -2.33 22.74 -26.79
CA ASP A 62 -2.29 21.31 -27.10
C ASP A 62 -1.73 20.49 -25.93
N ASP A 63 -0.69 21.00 -25.26
CA ASP A 63 -0.07 20.36 -24.10
C ASP A 63 -1.02 20.31 -22.91
N ALA A 64 -1.76 21.39 -22.65
CA ALA A 64 -2.75 21.41 -21.58
C ALA A 64 -3.89 20.43 -21.85
N ALA A 65 -4.42 20.40 -23.08
CA ALA A 65 -5.49 19.47 -23.46
C ALA A 65 -5.03 18.01 -23.35
N LYS A 66 -3.80 17.68 -23.80
CA LYS A 66 -3.21 16.34 -23.65
C LYS A 66 -3.03 15.96 -22.18
N THR A 67 -2.52 16.89 -21.36
CA THR A 67 -2.29 16.70 -19.92
C THR A 67 -3.58 16.34 -19.20
N LEU A 68 -4.64 17.13 -19.41
CA LEU A 68 -5.93 16.94 -18.75
C LEU A 68 -6.60 15.65 -19.19
N ARG A 69 -6.58 15.31 -20.49
CA ARG A 69 -7.12 14.04 -21.00
C ARG A 69 -6.45 12.83 -20.38
N LEU A 70 -5.11 12.83 -20.33
CA LEU A 70 -4.35 11.73 -19.76
C LEU A 70 -4.58 11.61 -18.25
N ALA A 71 -4.64 12.74 -17.53
CA ALA A 71 -4.91 12.73 -16.10
C ALA A 71 -6.35 12.29 -15.75
N ALA A 72 -7.32 12.55 -16.63
CA ALA A 72 -8.72 12.20 -16.46
C ALA A 72 -9.03 10.71 -16.71
N ASP A 73 -8.28 10.02 -17.56
CA ASP A 73 -8.44 8.57 -17.80
C ASP A 73 -7.08 7.89 -18.05
N PRO A 74 -6.26 7.70 -17.01
CA PRO A 74 -4.96 7.06 -17.14
C PRO A 74 -5.10 5.55 -17.35
N ALA A 75 -4.26 4.97 -18.21
CA ALA A 75 -4.15 3.52 -18.38
C ALA A 75 -3.38 2.85 -17.25
N GLY A 76 -2.46 3.59 -16.62
CA GLY A 76 -1.74 3.14 -15.43
C GLY A 76 -1.18 4.31 -14.63
N MET A 77 -0.77 3.99 -13.41
CA MET A 77 -0.34 4.97 -12.41
C MET A 77 0.79 4.40 -11.56
N LEU A 78 1.86 5.17 -11.42
CA LEU A 78 2.89 4.97 -10.42
C LEU A 78 2.74 6.06 -9.35
N SER A 79 2.31 5.69 -8.14
CA SER A 79 2.40 6.57 -6.98
C SER A 79 3.80 6.46 -6.37
N CYS A 80 4.43 7.60 -6.14
CA CYS A 80 5.72 7.77 -5.49
C CYS A 80 5.52 8.66 -4.26
N THR A 81 5.69 8.10 -3.07
CA THR A 81 5.60 8.83 -1.80
C THR A 81 6.99 8.91 -1.19
N VAL A 82 7.50 10.10 -0.90
CA VAL A 82 8.87 10.31 -0.44
C VAL A 82 8.88 11.20 0.80
N ASN A 83 9.76 10.91 1.74
CA ASN A 83 9.99 11.73 2.92
C ASN A 83 11.47 11.74 3.28
N ALA A 84 12.03 12.93 3.49
CA ALA A 84 13.35 13.06 4.08
C ALA A 84 13.25 12.82 5.59
N ALA A 85 14.21 12.08 6.14
CA ALA A 85 14.11 11.59 7.50
C ALA A 85 14.04 12.75 8.51
N GLY A 86 12.97 12.78 9.30
CA GLY A 86 12.68 13.85 10.26
C GLY A 86 11.79 14.98 9.73
N ASP A 87 11.47 15.01 8.43
CA ASP A 87 10.48 15.95 7.90
C ASP A 87 9.07 15.51 8.28
N ALA A 88 8.23 16.48 8.66
CA ALA A 88 6.84 16.23 9.03
C ALA A 88 5.93 15.92 7.83
N THR A 89 6.34 16.31 6.62
CA THR A 89 5.54 16.21 5.41
C THR A 89 6.06 15.11 4.50
N TRP A 90 5.13 14.45 3.82
CA TRP A 90 5.43 13.50 2.75
C TRP A 90 5.15 14.18 1.42
N THR A 91 6.08 14.06 0.48
CA THR A 91 5.87 14.47 -0.90
C THR A 91 5.26 13.29 -1.64
N GLU A 92 4.08 13.48 -2.22
CA GLU A 92 3.47 12.51 -3.13
C GLU A 92 3.53 13.03 -4.57
N VAL A 93 3.93 12.14 -5.49
CA VAL A 93 3.88 12.36 -6.93
C VAL A 93 3.18 11.18 -7.56
N LEU A 94 2.13 11.47 -8.34
CA LEU A 94 1.47 10.48 -9.18
C LEU A 94 2.00 10.63 -10.60
N LEU A 95 2.64 9.60 -11.14
CA LEU A 95 2.98 9.51 -12.55
C LEU A 95 1.89 8.71 -13.27
N LEU A 96 1.16 9.41 -14.13
CA LEU A 96 0.05 8.88 -14.92
C LEU A 96 0.55 8.61 -16.35
N HIS A 97 0.10 7.53 -16.98
CA HIS A 97 0.43 7.23 -18.38
C HIS A 97 -0.76 6.70 -19.17
N GLY A 98 -0.77 6.98 -20.49
CA GLY A 98 -1.80 6.50 -21.43
C GLY A 98 -1.61 5.06 -21.91
N GLY A 99 -0.52 4.38 -21.51
CA GLY A 99 -0.25 2.98 -21.85
C GLY A 99 0.76 2.78 -23.00
N ALA A 100 1.20 3.87 -23.62
CA ALA A 100 2.29 3.84 -24.58
C ALA A 100 3.67 3.63 -23.88
N PRO A 101 4.60 2.87 -24.49
CA PRO A 101 5.92 2.55 -23.92
C PRO A 101 6.78 3.74 -23.53
N ASP A 102 6.73 4.82 -24.33
CA ASP A 102 7.59 5.98 -24.12
C ASP A 102 6.80 7.25 -23.79
N GLY A 103 5.64 7.10 -23.16
CA GLY A 103 4.80 8.23 -22.76
C GLY A 103 3.81 8.68 -23.85
N PRO A 104 3.22 9.87 -23.70
CA PRO A 104 3.53 10.87 -22.68
C PRO A 104 3.11 10.42 -21.26
N PHE A 105 3.71 11.07 -20.27
CA PHE A 105 3.36 10.93 -18.85
C PHE A 105 2.84 12.26 -18.32
N VAL A 106 2.01 12.21 -17.28
CA VAL A 106 1.65 13.38 -16.49
C VAL A 106 2.07 13.14 -15.06
N ALA A 107 2.93 14.00 -14.53
CA ALA A 107 3.16 14.08 -13.10
C ALA A 107 2.08 14.96 -12.48
N LEU A 108 1.42 14.44 -11.46
CA LEU A 108 0.41 15.14 -10.67
C LEU A 108 0.87 15.19 -9.21
N GLN A 109 0.92 16.39 -8.66
CA GLN A 109 1.08 16.63 -7.23
C GLN A 109 -0.10 17.45 -6.73
N THR A 110 -0.53 17.20 -5.49
CA THR A 110 -1.60 17.97 -4.86
C THR A 110 -1.13 18.52 -3.53
N GLN A 111 -1.23 19.83 -3.36
CA GLN A 111 -0.85 20.52 -2.13
C GLN A 111 -1.81 21.68 -1.89
N ASP A 112 -2.40 21.75 -0.70
CA ASP A 112 -3.27 22.86 -0.26
C ASP A 112 -4.38 23.22 -1.26
N GLY A 113 -5.01 22.20 -1.86
CA GLY A 113 -6.09 22.38 -2.85
C GLY A 113 -5.63 22.85 -4.24
N LYS A 114 -4.30 22.87 -4.49
CA LYS A 114 -3.72 23.13 -5.80
C LYS A 114 -3.24 21.85 -6.46
N TYR A 115 -3.42 21.79 -7.76
CA TYR A 115 -3.06 20.69 -8.65
C TYR A 115 -1.91 21.13 -9.53
N ASP A 116 -0.75 20.52 -9.33
CA ASP A 116 0.45 20.74 -10.13
C ASP A 116 0.60 19.60 -11.13
N LEU A 117 0.39 19.94 -12.40
CA LEU A 117 0.35 19.02 -13.53
C LEU A 117 1.55 19.32 -14.44
N THR A 118 2.44 18.35 -14.61
CA THR A 118 3.59 18.48 -15.53
C THR A 118 3.51 17.42 -16.62
N LEU A 119 3.46 17.85 -17.87
CA LEU A 119 3.53 16.97 -19.04
C LEU A 119 4.98 16.56 -19.28
N LEU A 120 5.25 15.26 -19.23
CA LEU A 120 6.58 14.68 -19.45
C LEU A 120 6.53 13.89 -20.75
N PRO A 121 7.18 14.38 -21.83
CA PRO A 121 6.99 13.79 -23.15
C PRO A 121 7.47 12.35 -23.26
N ARG A 122 8.56 11.98 -22.58
CA ARG A 122 9.17 10.65 -22.67
C ARG A 122 9.49 10.06 -21.30
N THR A 123 9.89 8.79 -21.32
CA THR A 123 10.23 8.04 -20.11
C THR A 123 11.44 8.65 -19.37
N VAL A 124 12.38 9.23 -20.11
CA VAL A 124 13.59 9.83 -19.50
C VAL A 124 13.25 11.05 -18.63
N GLU A 125 12.29 11.88 -19.04
CA GLU A 125 11.83 13.02 -18.24
C GLU A 125 11.04 12.54 -17.01
N ALA A 126 10.24 11.47 -17.13
CA ALA A 126 9.55 10.84 -16.01
C ALA A 126 10.51 10.27 -14.96
N ILE A 127 11.55 9.55 -15.39
CA ILE A 127 12.60 9.03 -14.50
C ILE A 127 13.37 10.18 -13.84
N SER A 128 13.75 11.20 -14.63
CA SER A 128 14.50 12.36 -14.11
C SER A 128 13.71 13.11 -13.03
N LEU A 129 12.38 13.21 -13.17
CA LEU A 129 11.53 13.80 -12.14
C LEU A 129 11.53 12.95 -10.86
N VAL A 130 11.33 11.64 -10.97
CA VAL A 130 11.32 10.73 -9.80
C VAL A 130 12.69 10.75 -9.10
N GLU A 131 13.77 10.69 -9.86
CA GLU A 131 15.13 10.79 -9.37
C GLU A 131 15.40 12.10 -8.64
N SER A 132 14.90 13.22 -9.18
CA SER A 132 14.96 14.55 -8.55
C SER A 132 14.29 14.56 -7.17
N VAL A 133 13.08 13.99 -7.05
CA VAL A 133 12.34 13.91 -5.79
C VAL A 133 13.08 13.01 -4.78
N LEU A 134 13.61 11.88 -5.26
CA LEU A 134 14.36 10.95 -4.43
C LEU A 134 15.73 11.50 -4.02
N GLY A 135 16.39 12.32 -4.83
CA GLY A 135 17.77 12.77 -4.57
C GLY A 135 18.70 11.60 -4.26
N LEU A 136 18.69 10.55 -5.09
CA LEU A 136 19.41 9.31 -4.80
C LEU A 136 20.93 9.55 -4.73
N PRO A 137 21.57 9.21 -3.61
CA PRO A 137 23.01 9.32 -3.46
C PRO A 137 23.74 8.28 -4.32
N ASP A 138 24.98 8.57 -4.68
CA ASP A 138 25.83 7.62 -5.43
C ASP A 138 26.65 6.78 -4.45
N PHE A 139 26.36 5.47 -4.41
CA PHE A 139 27.02 4.52 -3.52
C PHE A 139 27.39 3.24 -4.25
N SER A 140 28.54 2.67 -3.86
CA SER A 140 28.92 1.31 -4.24
C SER A 140 28.19 0.29 -3.38
N ARG A 141 27.83 -0.84 -3.99
CA ARG A 141 27.28 -1.98 -3.25
C ARG A 141 28.37 -2.61 -2.39
N HIS A 142 28.02 -3.04 -1.18
CA HIS A 142 28.92 -3.85 -0.39
C HIS A 142 28.89 -5.30 -0.93
N PRO A 143 30.02 -5.86 -1.38
CA PRO A 143 30.05 -7.10 -2.15
C PRO A 143 29.46 -8.29 -1.39
N ASP A 144 29.59 -8.32 -0.06
CA ASP A 144 29.15 -9.42 0.78
C ASP A 144 27.73 -9.27 1.35
N THR A 145 26.91 -8.38 0.80
CA THR A 145 25.54 -8.16 1.31
C THR A 145 24.52 -8.99 0.52
N PRO A 146 24.11 -10.17 1.03
CA PRO A 146 23.10 -10.99 0.38
C PRO A 146 21.70 -10.35 0.49
N SER A 147 20.84 -10.65 -0.48
CA SER A 147 19.41 -10.35 -0.33
C SER A 147 18.77 -11.28 0.70
N VAL A 148 17.81 -10.77 1.46
CA VAL A 148 17.07 -11.54 2.46
C VAL A 148 15.58 -11.49 2.16
N THR A 149 14.89 -12.61 2.36
CA THR A 149 13.43 -12.68 2.20
C THR A 149 12.79 -12.84 3.57
N LEU A 150 11.88 -11.94 3.91
CA LEU A 150 11.20 -11.89 5.20
C LEU A 150 9.69 -12.02 4.99
N ASN A 151 8.99 -12.79 5.82
CA ASN A 151 7.52 -12.69 5.84
C ASN A 151 7.11 -11.37 6.55
N LEU A 152 5.82 -11.03 6.54
CA LEU A 152 5.31 -9.79 7.15
C LEU A 152 5.73 -9.60 8.62
N VAL A 153 5.68 -10.65 9.44
CA VAL A 153 6.05 -10.58 10.86
C VAL A 153 7.56 -10.40 11.03
N ALA A 154 8.36 -11.11 10.24
CA ALA A 154 9.81 -10.98 10.23
C ALA A 154 10.25 -9.60 9.73
N TYR A 155 9.51 -9.03 8.77
CA TYR A 155 9.76 -7.67 8.27
C TYR A 155 9.44 -6.62 9.36
N ALA A 156 8.32 -6.74 10.07
CA ALA A 156 8.02 -5.89 11.21
C ALA A 156 9.09 -6.01 12.33
N ALA A 157 9.50 -7.23 12.65
CA ALA A 157 10.57 -7.48 13.61
C ALA A 157 11.92 -6.91 13.16
N PHE A 158 12.23 -6.96 11.85
CA PHE A 158 13.43 -6.35 11.28
C PHE A 158 13.45 -4.84 11.51
N LEU A 159 12.35 -4.14 11.21
CA LEU A 159 12.23 -2.70 11.44
C LEU A 159 12.35 -2.36 12.95
N ALA A 160 11.65 -3.11 13.81
CA ALA A 160 11.74 -2.93 15.26
C ALA A 160 13.16 -3.19 15.80
N THR A 161 13.89 -4.10 15.18
CA THR A 161 15.29 -4.41 15.52
C THR A 161 16.23 -3.26 15.12
N ALA A 162 16.01 -2.65 13.95
CA ALA A 162 16.74 -1.44 13.55
C ALA A 162 16.50 -0.29 14.55
N ASP A 163 15.25 -0.11 15.00
CA ASP A 163 14.91 0.90 16.01
C ASP A 163 15.53 0.59 17.39
N ALA A 164 15.62 -0.68 17.77
CA ALA A 164 16.34 -1.09 18.99
C ALA A 164 17.84 -0.74 18.91
N GLN A 165 18.47 -0.98 17.76
CA GLN A 165 19.87 -0.63 17.52
C GLN A 165 20.07 0.89 17.54
N GLN A 166 19.19 1.65 16.87
CA GLN A 166 19.25 3.11 16.85
C GLN A 166 19.08 3.70 18.24
N THR A 167 18.13 3.18 19.03
CA THR A 167 17.93 3.58 20.43
C THR A 167 19.20 3.35 21.26
N THR A 168 19.80 2.17 21.13
CA THR A 168 21.04 1.82 21.85
C THR A 168 22.18 2.75 21.45
N TRP A 169 22.38 2.96 20.16
CA TRP A 169 23.43 3.82 19.63
C TRP A 169 23.29 5.28 20.11
N LEU A 170 22.07 5.83 20.07
CA LEU A 170 21.79 7.18 20.59
C LEU A 170 22.09 7.28 22.08
N ARG A 171 21.65 6.28 22.87
CA ARG A 171 21.92 6.23 24.32
C ARG A 171 23.41 6.17 24.62
N THR A 172 24.17 5.31 23.94
CA THR A 172 25.62 5.20 24.17
C THR A 172 26.35 6.48 23.79
N ARG A 173 25.94 7.14 22.69
CA ARG A 173 26.50 8.44 22.29
C ARG A 173 26.21 9.54 23.30
N LEU A 174 24.97 9.65 23.78
CA LEU A 174 24.58 10.62 24.79
C LEU A 174 25.33 10.38 26.12
N ALA A 175 25.50 9.12 26.51
CA ALA A 175 26.25 8.73 27.69
C ALA A 175 27.79 8.78 27.51
N ARG A 176 28.28 9.06 26.30
CA ARG A 176 29.71 9.01 25.93
C ARG A 176 30.38 7.68 26.31
N THR A 177 29.65 6.58 26.14
CA THR A 177 30.12 5.22 26.39
C THR A 177 30.47 4.51 25.09
N PRO A 178 31.28 3.43 25.14
CA PRO A 178 31.58 2.63 23.95
C PRO A 178 30.30 2.16 23.23
N PRO A 179 30.31 2.05 21.89
CA PRO A 179 29.18 1.54 21.14
C PRO A 179 28.74 0.16 21.66
N ALA A 180 27.46 0.02 21.93
CA ALA A 180 26.86 -1.23 22.37
C ALA A 180 25.90 -1.77 21.31
N ILE A 181 25.69 -3.09 21.35
CA ILE A 181 24.69 -3.80 20.56
C ILE A 181 23.59 -4.24 21.54
N PRO A 182 22.30 -4.01 21.24
CA PRO A 182 21.21 -4.45 22.10
C PRO A 182 21.13 -5.98 22.11
N VAL A 183 20.80 -6.52 23.28
CA VAL A 183 20.25 -7.88 23.36
C VAL A 183 18.78 -7.79 23.00
N LEU A 184 18.39 -8.47 21.92
CA LEU A 184 17.05 -8.45 21.39
C LEU A 184 16.18 -9.48 22.11
N THR A 185 15.02 -9.03 22.58
CA THR A 185 13.99 -9.87 23.18
C THR A 185 12.64 -9.59 22.52
N PRO A 186 11.68 -10.53 22.57
CA PRO A 186 10.34 -10.30 22.04
C PRO A 186 9.71 -9.02 22.60
N ASP A 187 9.80 -8.81 23.92
CA ASP A 187 9.22 -7.64 24.61
C ASP A 187 9.88 -6.33 24.18
N LEU A 188 11.21 -6.32 23.96
CA LEU A 188 11.92 -5.15 23.46
C LEU A 188 11.43 -4.80 22.05
N LEU A 189 11.31 -5.79 21.17
CA LEU A 189 10.84 -5.55 19.80
C LEU A 189 9.38 -5.09 19.79
N GLU A 190 8.53 -5.66 20.65
CA GLU A 190 7.13 -5.26 20.78
C GLU A 190 7.02 -3.80 21.23
N THR A 191 7.89 -3.40 22.17
CA THR A 191 7.99 -2.01 22.61
C THR A 191 8.40 -1.09 21.47
N ARG A 192 9.47 -1.42 20.72
CA ARG A 192 9.93 -0.60 19.58
C ARG A 192 8.88 -0.51 18.48
N LEU A 193 8.18 -1.61 18.19
CA LEU A 193 7.12 -1.65 17.19
C LEU A 193 5.98 -0.70 17.56
N ASN A 194 5.50 -0.76 18.80
CA ASN A 194 4.43 0.11 19.27
C ASN A 194 4.86 1.58 19.33
N GLU A 195 6.06 1.89 19.79
CA GLU A 195 6.61 3.26 19.77
C GLU A 195 6.65 3.81 18.33
N GLY A 196 7.18 3.05 17.38
CA GLY A 196 7.25 3.47 15.98
C GLY A 196 5.89 3.77 15.35
N PHE A 197 4.83 3.05 15.73
CA PHE A 197 3.47 3.35 15.28
C PHE A 197 2.88 4.66 15.81
N THR A 198 3.48 5.22 16.86
CA THR A 198 3.06 6.49 17.48
C THR A 198 3.92 7.67 17.04
N HIS A 199 5.12 7.43 16.51
CA HIS A 199 6.02 8.46 16.07
C HIS A 199 5.62 9.04 14.70
N ALA A 200 5.91 10.33 14.49
CA ALA A 200 5.87 10.95 13.17
C ALA A 200 7.25 10.96 12.49
N ASP A 201 8.31 10.77 13.26
CA ASP A 201 9.70 10.85 12.81
C ASP A 201 10.12 9.56 12.09
N THR A 202 10.44 9.71 10.81
CA THR A 202 10.84 8.66 9.87
C THR A 202 12.33 8.32 9.93
N ARG A 203 13.09 8.93 10.86
CA ARG A 203 14.41 8.39 11.25
C ARG A 203 14.28 7.03 11.93
N TRP A 204 13.11 6.72 12.47
CA TRP A 204 12.75 5.39 12.98
C TRP A 204 12.22 4.51 11.85
N SER A 205 12.82 3.33 11.74
CA SER A 205 12.54 2.33 10.71
C SER A 205 11.11 1.81 10.76
N VAL A 206 10.51 1.62 11.94
CA VAL A 206 9.11 1.20 12.03
C VAL A 206 8.19 2.29 11.48
N THR A 207 8.40 3.55 11.86
CA THR A 207 7.62 4.70 11.36
C THR A 207 7.72 4.82 9.85
N ALA A 208 8.96 4.78 9.33
CA ALA A 208 9.25 4.83 7.91
C ALA A 208 8.58 3.67 7.17
N GLY A 209 8.84 2.44 7.61
CA GLY A 209 8.34 1.21 7.00
C GLY A 209 6.81 1.10 7.02
N GLN A 210 6.13 1.57 8.08
CA GLN A 210 4.66 1.57 8.13
C GLN A 210 4.05 2.39 6.99
N ARG A 211 4.68 3.51 6.61
CA ARG A 211 4.16 4.41 5.57
C ARG A 211 4.34 3.85 4.17
N ILE A 212 5.39 3.06 3.96
CA ILE A 212 5.75 2.50 2.65
C ILE A 212 5.54 0.98 2.60
N CYS A 213 4.76 0.40 3.51
CA CYS A 213 4.39 -1.02 3.47
C CYS A 213 3.00 -1.14 2.84
N PRO A 214 2.75 -2.11 1.95
CA PRO A 214 1.42 -2.26 1.34
C PRO A 214 0.43 -2.99 2.26
N PHE A 215 0.87 -3.41 3.45
CA PHE A 215 0.05 -4.11 4.44
C PHE A 215 0.09 -3.39 5.78
N ASP A 216 -0.95 -3.60 6.57
CA ASP A 216 -1.02 -3.08 7.93
C ASP A 216 -0.02 -3.80 8.84
N LEU A 217 1.11 -3.13 9.14
CA LEU A 217 2.11 -3.64 10.08
C LEU A 217 1.56 -3.82 11.50
N LYS A 218 0.48 -3.10 11.88
CA LYS A 218 -0.12 -3.24 13.22
C LYS A 218 -0.70 -4.62 13.46
N ALA A 219 -1.11 -5.31 12.39
CA ALA A 219 -1.58 -6.70 12.45
C ALA A 219 -0.49 -7.70 12.89
N THR A 220 0.78 -7.27 13.02
CA THR A 220 1.88 -8.08 13.52
C THR A 220 2.10 -7.98 15.04
N GLY A 221 1.37 -7.10 15.73
CA GLY A 221 1.46 -6.94 17.18
C GLY A 221 1.22 -8.25 17.94
N GLY A 222 1.95 -8.44 19.03
CA GLY A 222 1.96 -9.65 19.85
C GLY A 222 2.69 -10.84 19.22
N ARG A 223 3.39 -10.66 18.10
CA ARG A 223 4.03 -11.75 17.33
C ARG A 223 5.54 -11.61 17.23
N MET A 224 6.18 -10.73 18.00
CA MET A 224 7.62 -10.49 17.91
C MET A 224 8.49 -11.69 18.30
N ALA A 225 7.99 -12.65 19.09
CA ALA A 225 8.67 -13.92 19.31
C ALA A 225 8.81 -14.73 18.01
N ALA A 226 7.74 -14.82 17.21
CA ALA A 226 7.80 -15.46 15.89
C ALA A 226 8.64 -14.65 14.90
N GLY A 227 8.61 -13.32 15.00
CA GLY A 227 9.48 -12.43 14.24
C GLY A 227 10.95 -12.69 14.49
N LEU A 228 11.39 -12.74 15.76
CA LEU A 228 12.78 -13.05 16.13
C LEU A 228 13.22 -14.44 15.65
N ALA A 229 12.38 -15.46 15.84
CA ALA A 229 12.68 -16.80 15.33
C ALA A 229 12.85 -16.83 13.80
N ALA A 230 12.08 -16.01 13.07
CA ALA A 230 12.22 -15.88 11.63
C ALA A 230 13.48 -15.09 11.22
N LEU A 231 13.89 -14.08 12.00
CA LEU A 231 15.16 -13.37 11.79
C LEU A 231 16.37 -14.28 12.06
N ASP A 232 16.28 -15.14 13.07
CA ASP A 232 17.28 -16.16 13.40
C ASP A 232 17.41 -17.17 12.25
N THR A 233 16.27 -17.68 11.77
CA THR A 233 16.23 -18.54 10.57
C THR A 233 16.83 -17.87 9.33
N ALA A 234 16.72 -16.54 9.23
CA ALA A 234 17.30 -15.75 8.14
C ALA A 234 18.78 -15.41 8.35
N ASP A 235 19.41 -15.89 9.43
CA ASP A 235 20.79 -15.60 9.83
C ASP A 235 21.04 -14.09 10.01
N LEU A 236 20.04 -13.37 10.54
CA LEU A 236 20.16 -11.94 10.89
C LEU A 236 20.42 -11.74 12.39
N VAL A 237 19.94 -12.68 13.20
CA VAL A 237 20.20 -12.71 14.63
C VAL A 237 20.57 -14.13 15.03
N GLY A 238 21.13 -14.30 16.22
CA GLY A 238 21.44 -15.62 16.77
C GLY A 238 21.33 -15.60 18.29
N PRO A 239 21.16 -16.77 18.92
CA PRO A 239 20.98 -16.85 20.37
C PRO A 239 22.22 -16.37 21.12
N VAL A 240 22.01 -15.58 22.15
CA VAL A 240 23.03 -15.11 23.11
C VAL A 240 22.47 -15.23 24.53
N PRO A 241 23.28 -15.11 25.59
CA PRO A 241 22.75 -15.08 26.94
C PRO A 241 21.66 -14.01 27.07
N ARG A 242 20.46 -14.44 27.50
CA ARG A 242 19.28 -13.58 27.75
C ARG A 242 18.59 -12.99 26.51
N GLY A 243 18.83 -13.52 25.30
CA GLY A 243 18.06 -13.13 24.11
C GLY A 243 18.76 -13.46 22.80
N TYR A 244 18.68 -12.53 21.85
CA TYR A 244 19.33 -12.63 20.55
C TYR A 244 20.31 -11.48 20.31
N GLY A 245 21.43 -11.77 19.64
CA GLY A 245 22.41 -10.79 19.18
C GLY A 245 22.52 -10.80 17.65
N PHE A 246 23.19 -9.80 17.08
CA PHE A 246 23.42 -9.79 15.63
C PHE A 246 24.45 -10.83 15.20
N THR A 247 24.14 -11.55 14.14
CA THR A 247 25.16 -12.26 13.35
C THR A 247 25.96 -11.24 12.54
N PRO A 248 27.12 -11.60 11.95
CA PRO A 248 27.85 -10.70 11.05
C PRO A 248 26.98 -10.20 9.89
N LYS A 249 26.17 -11.09 9.30
CA LYS A 249 25.21 -10.75 8.24
C LYS A 249 24.12 -9.81 8.74
N GLY A 250 23.55 -10.09 9.91
CA GLY A 250 22.59 -9.22 10.57
C GLY A 250 23.11 -7.82 10.81
N HIS A 251 24.32 -7.72 11.35
CA HIS A 251 24.98 -6.45 11.62
C HIS A 251 25.17 -5.64 10.34
N ALA A 252 25.61 -6.27 9.24
CA ALA A 252 25.81 -5.60 7.95
C ALA A 252 24.49 -5.08 7.34
N ILE A 253 23.37 -5.78 7.53
CA ILE A 253 22.07 -5.43 6.95
C ILE A 253 21.31 -4.41 7.83
N ILE A 254 21.34 -4.56 9.15
CA ILE A 254 20.53 -3.76 10.08
C ILE A 254 21.19 -2.42 10.39
N THR A 255 22.52 -2.37 10.55
CA THR A 255 23.23 -1.14 10.94
C THR A 255 22.97 0.07 10.03
N PRO A 256 22.89 -0.06 8.70
CA PRO A 256 22.56 1.08 7.84
C PRO A 256 21.24 1.78 8.18
N PHE A 257 20.23 1.03 8.65
CA PHE A 257 18.91 1.56 8.97
C PHE A 257 18.89 2.46 10.23
N VAL A 258 19.99 2.52 10.98
CA VAL A 258 20.20 3.48 12.08
C VAL A 258 20.42 4.90 11.54
N GLU A 259 20.89 5.00 10.30
CA GLU A 259 21.28 6.24 9.62
C GLU A 259 20.33 6.52 8.45
N LEU A 260 19.02 6.31 8.64
CA LEU A 260 18.01 6.64 7.63
C LEU A 260 18.02 8.13 7.31
N VAL A 261 18.15 8.44 6.02
CA VAL A 261 18.18 9.81 5.48
C VAL A 261 16.92 10.09 4.68
N LYS A 262 16.41 9.11 3.95
CA LYS A 262 15.20 9.27 3.14
C LYS A 262 14.47 7.95 2.97
N THR A 263 13.15 8.01 2.95
CA THR A 263 12.29 6.85 2.72
C THR A 263 11.38 7.14 1.53
N ALA A 264 11.20 6.16 0.66
CA ALA A 264 10.30 6.27 -0.48
C ALA A 264 9.47 4.99 -0.69
N GLY A 265 8.23 5.14 -1.10
CA GLY A 265 7.30 4.06 -1.42
C GLY A 265 6.81 4.20 -2.85
N PHE A 266 6.77 3.08 -3.57
CA PHE A 266 6.31 3.01 -4.95
C PHE A 266 5.17 2.02 -5.07
N ASN A 267 4.07 2.48 -5.67
CA ASN A 267 2.90 1.66 -5.97
C ASN A 267 2.60 1.75 -7.46
N ALA A 268 2.98 0.72 -8.21
CA ALA A 268 2.64 0.60 -9.62
C ALA A 268 1.28 -0.09 -9.78
N ASN A 269 0.35 0.60 -10.41
CA ASN A 269 -1.01 0.16 -10.61
C ASN A 269 -1.40 0.19 -12.09
N LEU A 270 -2.11 -0.84 -12.52
CA LEU A 270 -2.77 -0.90 -13.81
C LEU A 270 -4.28 -1.03 -13.63
N TRP A 271 -5.02 -0.73 -14.68
CA TRP A 271 -6.47 -0.87 -14.70
C TRP A 271 -6.90 -2.09 -15.50
N HIS A 272 -7.78 -2.91 -14.92
CA HIS A 272 -8.49 -3.99 -15.62
C HIS A 272 -9.99 -3.72 -15.57
N GLY A 273 -10.54 -3.14 -16.64
CA GLY A 273 -11.89 -2.58 -16.60
C GLY A 273 -11.99 -1.46 -15.54
N PRO A 274 -12.96 -1.49 -14.60
CA PRO A 274 -13.05 -0.51 -13.52
C PRO A 274 -12.13 -0.84 -12.32
N GLN A 275 -11.49 -2.02 -12.31
CA GLN A 275 -10.69 -2.47 -11.15
C GLN A 275 -9.25 -1.99 -11.25
N ARG A 276 -8.75 -1.39 -10.17
CA ARG A 276 -7.34 -1.07 -9.98
C ARG A 276 -6.59 -2.30 -9.49
N VAL A 277 -5.49 -2.65 -10.14
CA VAL A 277 -4.65 -3.80 -9.81
C VAL A 277 -3.24 -3.33 -9.52
N THR A 278 -2.78 -3.54 -8.29
CA THR A 278 -1.38 -3.29 -7.92
C THR A 278 -0.50 -4.41 -8.46
N ILE A 279 0.43 -4.05 -9.36
CA ILE A 279 1.33 -5.01 -10.01
C ILE A 279 2.69 -5.10 -9.32
N ALA A 280 3.10 -4.04 -8.63
CA ALA A 280 4.33 -4.00 -7.86
C ALA A 280 4.22 -3.01 -6.71
N HIS A 281 4.83 -3.38 -5.59
CA HIS A 281 5.05 -2.48 -4.47
C HIS A 281 6.51 -2.57 -4.03
N VAL A 282 7.17 -1.42 -3.99
CA VAL A 282 8.58 -1.30 -3.64
C VAL A 282 8.76 -0.20 -2.62
N GLY A 283 9.41 -0.50 -1.51
CA GLY A 283 9.91 0.50 -0.57
C GLY A 283 11.40 0.71 -0.74
N LEU A 284 11.88 1.96 -0.77
CA LEU A 284 13.29 2.33 -0.74
C LEU A 284 13.64 3.00 0.59
N PHE A 285 14.74 2.56 1.18
CA PHE A 285 15.36 3.13 2.37
C PHE A 285 16.75 3.64 1.98
N CYS A 286 16.88 4.95 1.87
CA CYS A 286 18.17 5.61 1.63
C CYS A 286 18.80 5.90 2.99
N CYS A 287 19.87 5.17 3.26
CA CYS A 287 20.70 5.33 4.46
C CYS A 287 21.91 6.22 4.10
N ALA A 288 22.62 6.74 5.10
CA ALA A 288 23.75 7.63 4.90
C ALA A 288 24.87 7.07 3.99
N ARG A 289 24.96 5.73 3.84
CA ARG A 289 26.02 5.04 3.09
C ARG A 289 25.52 3.91 2.18
N SER A 290 24.21 3.74 2.03
CA SER A 290 23.65 2.66 1.21
C SER A 290 22.20 2.92 0.81
N ILE A 291 21.76 2.30 -0.28
CA ILE A 291 20.36 2.26 -0.70
C ILE A 291 19.87 0.83 -0.51
N TRP A 292 18.71 0.68 0.11
CA TRP A 292 18.04 -0.59 0.30
C TRP A 292 16.67 -0.57 -0.33
N ALA A 293 16.33 -1.61 -1.07
CA ALA A 293 14.99 -1.82 -1.59
C ALA A 293 14.31 -2.99 -0.88
N THR A 294 13.02 -2.83 -0.66
CA THR A 294 12.10 -3.87 -0.20
C THR A 294 11.08 -4.09 -1.29
N LYS A 295 11.10 -5.25 -1.92
CA LYS A 295 10.08 -5.65 -2.89
C LYS A 295 9.05 -6.51 -2.19
N ALA A 296 7.81 -6.06 -2.13
CA ALA A 296 6.71 -6.88 -1.65
C ALA A 296 6.32 -7.88 -2.76
N GLU A 297 6.31 -9.15 -2.40
CA GLU A 297 5.90 -10.27 -3.24
C GLU A 297 4.70 -10.94 -2.57
N ASN A 298 3.91 -11.66 -3.37
CA ASN A 298 2.74 -12.38 -2.89
C ASN A 298 1.76 -11.50 -2.10
N ILE A 299 1.23 -10.44 -2.73
CA ILE A 299 0.42 -9.33 -2.15
C ILE A 299 -0.93 -9.75 -1.48
N SER A 300 -1.10 -11.02 -1.11
CA SER A 300 -2.11 -11.42 -0.12
C SER A 300 -1.53 -11.28 1.28
N ALA A 301 -2.28 -10.64 2.18
CA ALA A 301 -1.87 -10.34 3.57
C ALA A 301 -1.28 -11.56 4.31
N ASP A 302 -1.81 -12.75 4.03
CA ASP A 302 -1.42 -13.97 4.74
C ASP A 302 -0.17 -14.68 4.17
N SER A 303 0.35 -14.26 3.02
CA SER A 303 1.53 -14.87 2.37
C SER A 303 2.55 -13.84 1.92
N ALA A 304 2.44 -12.60 2.40
CA ALA A 304 3.30 -11.50 2.03
C ALA A 304 4.76 -11.84 2.36
N SER A 305 5.62 -11.67 1.37
CA SER A 305 7.07 -11.79 1.51
C SER A 305 7.74 -10.52 1.02
N PHE A 306 8.77 -10.08 1.74
CA PHE A 306 9.55 -8.88 1.46
C PHE A 306 10.95 -9.31 1.12
N ARG A 307 11.36 -9.05 -0.12
CA ARG A 307 12.75 -9.23 -0.50
C ARG A 307 13.49 -7.93 -0.25
N LEU A 308 14.39 -7.96 0.71
CA LEU A 308 15.30 -6.88 1.07
C LEU A 308 16.62 -7.06 0.31
N LEU A 309 17.06 -6.03 -0.40
CA LEU A 309 18.31 -6.02 -1.15
C LEU A 309 19.01 -4.67 -1.09
N GLN A 310 20.33 -4.68 -0.97
CA GLN A 310 21.14 -3.48 -1.18
C GLN A 310 21.29 -3.22 -2.67
N MET A 311 21.23 -1.95 -3.06
CA MET A 311 21.31 -1.50 -4.44
C MET A 311 22.28 -0.34 -4.58
N THR A 312 22.88 -0.21 -5.76
CA THR A 312 23.54 1.00 -6.25
C THR A 312 22.51 2.00 -6.75
N ARG A 313 22.96 3.24 -7.01
CA ARG A 313 22.14 4.28 -7.64
C ARG A 313 21.60 3.85 -9.00
N SER A 314 22.46 3.25 -9.84
CA SER A 314 22.06 2.77 -11.18
C SER A 314 20.99 1.69 -11.10
N GLU A 315 21.19 0.69 -10.23
CA GLU A 315 20.20 -0.38 -10.04
C GLU A 315 18.86 0.16 -9.52
N ALA A 316 18.88 1.15 -8.62
CA ALA A 316 17.67 1.80 -8.12
C ALA A 316 16.93 2.56 -9.24
N LEU A 317 17.66 3.25 -10.12
CA LEU A 317 17.08 3.92 -11.29
C LEU A 317 16.53 2.94 -12.32
N ASP A 318 17.20 1.81 -12.54
CA ASP A 318 16.71 0.75 -13.42
C ASP A 318 15.44 0.10 -12.86
N LEU A 319 15.36 -0.07 -11.53
CA LEU A 319 14.15 -0.51 -10.86
C LEU A 319 13.02 0.51 -11.06
N ILE A 320 13.27 1.80 -10.85
CA ILE A 320 12.26 2.86 -11.09
C ILE A 320 11.81 2.86 -12.55
N ARG A 321 12.74 2.76 -13.51
CA ARG A 321 12.42 2.64 -14.94
C ARG A 321 11.48 1.46 -15.21
N SER A 322 11.72 0.32 -14.57
CA SER A 322 10.85 -0.86 -14.69
C SER A 322 9.44 -0.66 -14.13
N LEU A 323 9.25 0.30 -13.20
CA LEU A 323 7.96 0.66 -12.60
C LEU A 323 7.20 1.73 -13.39
N VAL A 324 7.90 2.60 -14.12
CA VAL A 324 7.31 3.70 -14.91
C VAL A 324 6.74 3.21 -16.25
N GLY A 325 7.30 2.17 -16.85
CA GLY A 325 6.85 1.65 -18.15
C GLY A 325 5.41 1.13 -18.14
N PRO A 326 4.74 1.03 -19.30
CA PRO A 326 3.41 0.44 -19.38
C PRO A 326 3.53 -1.02 -18.96
N GLY A 327 3.05 -1.33 -17.75
CA GLY A 327 3.12 -2.69 -17.27
C GLY A 327 2.39 -3.65 -18.20
N ASP A 328 2.73 -4.94 -18.11
CA ASP A 328 2.18 -5.97 -18.98
C ASP A 328 0.66 -6.20 -18.73
N PRO A 329 -0.21 -5.96 -19.74
CA PRO A 329 -1.65 -6.18 -19.63
C PRO A 329 -2.02 -7.63 -19.26
N GLU A 330 -1.22 -8.61 -19.67
CA GLU A 330 -1.43 -10.01 -19.35
C GLU A 330 -1.17 -10.27 -17.85
N THR A 331 -0.12 -9.68 -17.31
CA THR A 331 0.15 -9.66 -15.86
C THR A 331 -0.97 -8.99 -15.07
N ALA A 332 -1.53 -7.88 -15.55
CA ALA A 332 -2.69 -7.23 -14.93
C ALA A 332 -3.92 -8.15 -14.92
N ALA A 333 -4.24 -8.78 -16.06
CA ALA A 333 -5.36 -9.70 -16.17
C ALA A 333 -5.20 -10.95 -15.29
N ARG A 334 -3.98 -11.49 -15.18
CA ARG A 334 -3.66 -12.63 -14.30
C ARG A 334 -3.88 -12.27 -12.83
N LEU A 335 -3.44 -11.08 -12.41
CA LEU A 335 -3.60 -10.59 -11.04
C LEU A 335 -5.06 -10.26 -10.73
N ALA A 336 -5.81 -9.66 -11.65
CA ALA A 336 -7.24 -9.38 -11.49
C ALA A 336 -8.08 -10.66 -11.30
N LYS A 337 -7.72 -11.75 -11.98
CA LYS A 337 -8.42 -13.05 -11.89
C LYS A 337 -8.06 -13.83 -10.62
N ARG A 338 -7.04 -13.41 -9.85
CA ARG A 338 -6.60 -14.13 -8.65
C ARG A 338 -7.60 -13.90 -7.51
N LYS A 339 -8.44 -14.91 -7.21
CA LYS A 339 -9.24 -14.94 -5.98
C LYS A 339 -8.31 -14.95 -4.77
N LEU A 340 -8.22 -13.83 -4.03
CA LEU A 340 -7.61 -13.80 -2.70
C LEU A 340 -8.51 -14.56 -1.73
N GLY A 341 -8.24 -15.84 -1.52
CA GLY A 341 -8.72 -16.56 -0.35
C GLY A 341 -7.78 -16.30 0.83
N PRO A 342 -8.28 -16.32 2.09
CA PRO A 342 -7.41 -16.24 3.26
C PRO A 342 -6.40 -17.39 3.19
N SER A 343 -5.11 -17.04 3.23
CA SER A 343 -4.03 -18.01 3.28
C SER A 343 -3.85 -18.42 4.74
N ARG A 344 -3.72 -19.72 5.00
CA ARG A 344 -3.51 -20.23 6.36
C ARG A 344 -2.06 -20.66 6.51
N LEU A 345 -1.50 -20.50 7.70
CA LEU A 345 -0.17 -21.04 7.99
C LEU A 345 -0.27 -22.54 8.26
N CYS A 346 0.75 -23.29 7.86
CA CYS A 346 0.88 -24.69 8.26
C CYS A 346 1.09 -24.76 9.78
N PRO A 347 0.31 -25.54 10.54
CA PRO A 347 0.49 -25.62 11.99
C PRO A 347 1.80 -26.30 12.41
N SER A 348 2.48 -27.01 11.49
CA SER A 348 3.72 -27.72 11.79
C SER A 348 4.97 -26.90 11.48
N CYS A 349 5.02 -26.24 10.32
CA CYS A 349 6.22 -25.49 9.90
C CYS A 349 6.00 -23.97 9.76
N HIS A 350 4.79 -23.49 10.07
CA HIS A 350 4.39 -22.08 9.98
C HIS A 350 4.58 -21.41 8.62
N GLN A 351 4.85 -22.20 7.57
CA GLN A 351 4.92 -21.72 6.19
C GLN A 351 3.52 -21.46 5.63
N PRO A 352 3.35 -20.44 4.77
CA PRO A 352 2.06 -20.14 4.16
C PRO A 352 1.59 -21.28 3.26
N VAL A 353 0.31 -21.64 3.39
CA VAL A 353 -0.32 -22.69 2.60
C VAL A 353 -1.20 -22.05 1.53
N LYS A 354 -1.07 -22.52 0.28
CA LYS A 354 -1.98 -22.18 -0.81
C LYS A 354 -3.45 -22.42 -0.41
N PRO A 355 -4.37 -21.47 -0.68
CA PRO A 355 -5.79 -21.66 -0.42
C PRO A 355 -6.30 -22.99 -1.01
N GLY A 356 -6.95 -23.80 -0.18
CA GLY A 356 -7.48 -25.12 -0.59
C GLY A 356 -6.50 -26.29 -0.59
N ALA A 357 -5.20 -26.08 -0.29
CA ALA A 357 -4.24 -27.20 -0.27
C ALA A 357 -4.49 -28.16 0.91
N ARG A 358 -4.52 -29.45 0.61
CA ARG A 358 -4.68 -30.56 1.58
C ARG A 358 -3.39 -30.93 2.31
N PHE A 359 -2.24 -30.56 1.75
CA PHE A 359 -0.92 -30.85 2.29
C PHE A 359 -0.04 -29.59 2.22
N CYS A 360 0.85 -29.43 3.20
CA CYS A 360 1.87 -28.38 3.15
C CYS A 360 2.90 -28.73 2.08
N THR A 361 3.21 -27.79 1.18
CA THR A 361 4.22 -28.00 0.14
C THR A 361 5.65 -28.00 0.69
N SER A 362 5.87 -27.39 1.87
CA SER A 362 7.20 -27.27 2.46
C SER A 362 7.57 -28.44 3.38
N CYS A 363 6.67 -28.87 4.26
CA CYS A 363 6.93 -29.97 5.20
C CYS A 363 6.16 -31.27 4.89
N ARG A 364 5.36 -31.30 3.81
CA ARG A 364 4.51 -32.44 3.39
C ARG A 364 3.48 -32.91 4.42
N VAL A 365 3.33 -32.22 5.55
CA VAL A 365 2.32 -32.53 6.57
C VAL A 365 0.92 -32.29 6.01
N LYS A 366 0.01 -33.25 6.28
CA LYS A 366 -1.41 -33.13 5.97
C LYS A 366 -2.02 -32.00 6.80
N LEU A 367 -2.68 -31.09 6.12
CA LEU A 367 -3.25 -29.92 6.76
C LEU A 367 -4.65 -30.22 7.27
N PRO A 368 -5.03 -29.72 8.46
CA PRO A 368 -6.38 -29.91 8.97
C PRO A 368 -7.38 -29.30 7.98
N PRO A 369 -8.55 -29.95 7.78
CA PRO A 369 -9.64 -29.34 7.03
C PRO A 369 -9.99 -27.99 7.66
N LYS A 370 -10.44 -27.04 6.83
CA LYS A 370 -10.79 -25.71 7.32
C LYS A 370 -11.89 -25.90 8.37
N LYS A 371 -11.65 -25.52 9.62
CA LYS A 371 -12.70 -25.54 10.63
C LYS A 371 -13.51 -24.27 10.43
N ASP A 372 -14.75 -24.41 9.95
CA ASP A 372 -15.67 -23.30 9.92
C ASP A 372 -16.26 -23.16 11.34
N PHE A 373 -16.31 -21.93 11.86
CA PHE A 373 -16.92 -21.64 13.15
C PHE A 373 -18.24 -20.92 12.91
N CYS A 374 -19.24 -21.19 13.74
CA CYS A 374 -20.50 -20.48 13.68
C CYS A 374 -20.28 -19.00 14.06
N PRO A 375 -20.63 -18.02 13.19
CA PRO A 375 -20.40 -16.60 13.48
C PRO A 375 -21.25 -16.07 14.65
N ASN A 376 -22.31 -16.79 15.03
CA ASN A 376 -23.22 -16.36 16.09
C ASN A 376 -22.83 -16.91 17.48
N CYS A 377 -22.38 -18.16 17.57
CA CYS A 377 -22.10 -18.80 18.87
C CYS A 377 -20.64 -19.24 19.06
N GLY A 378 -19.80 -19.13 18.03
CA GLY A 378 -18.40 -19.56 18.08
C GLY A 378 -18.18 -21.07 18.07
N GLU A 379 -19.24 -21.89 18.05
CA GLU A 379 -19.14 -23.35 18.03
C GLU A 379 -18.51 -23.86 16.72
N GLN A 380 -17.70 -24.93 16.83
CA GLN A 380 -17.06 -25.53 15.67
C GLN A 380 -18.11 -26.25 14.81
N VAL A 381 -18.24 -25.85 13.55
CA VAL A 381 -19.09 -26.55 12.57
C VAL A 381 -18.32 -27.78 12.10
N THR A 382 -18.77 -28.95 12.54
CA THR A 382 -18.09 -30.23 12.28
C THR A 382 -18.31 -30.78 10.87
N ASP A 383 -19.31 -30.27 10.14
CA ASP A 383 -19.64 -30.72 8.78
C ASP A 383 -20.00 -29.55 7.85
N HIS A 384 -19.33 -29.51 6.69
CA HIS A 384 -19.44 -28.43 5.69
C HIS A 384 -20.76 -28.45 4.89
N GLY A 385 -21.64 -29.42 5.12
CA GLY A 385 -22.96 -29.53 4.47
C GLY A 385 -24.15 -28.98 5.28
N LEU A 386 -23.93 -28.52 6.52
CA LEU A 386 -25.02 -28.12 7.42
C LEU A 386 -25.54 -26.71 7.09
N LYS A 387 -26.83 -26.60 6.77
CA LYS A 387 -27.52 -25.32 6.52
C LYS A 387 -27.75 -24.51 7.80
N PHE A 388 -27.70 -25.16 8.97
CA PHE A 388 -27.93 -24.53 10.27
C PHE A 388 -26.92 -25.07 11.30
N CYS A 389 -26.48 -24.21 12.22
CA CYS A 389 -25.66 -24.60 13.35
C CYS A 389 -26.46 -25.54 14.26
N THR A 390 -25.88 -26.69 14.58
CA THR A 390 -26.51 -27.71 15.46
C THR A 390 -26.59 -27.27 16.92
N ASN A 391 -25.78 -26.29 17.34
CA ASN A 391 -25.80 -25.76 18.71
C ASN A 391 -26.80 -24.60 18.87
N CYS A 392 -26.75 -23.57 18.00
CA CYS A 392 -27.57 -22.36 18.17
C CYS A 392 -28.67 -22.14 17.11
N GLY A 393 -28.81 -23.05 16.14
CA GLY A 393 -29.81 -22.94 15.06
C GLY A 393 -29.53 -21.88 14.00
N HIS A 394 -28.42 -21.13 14.10
CA HIS A 394 -28.09 -20.06 13.15
C HIS A 394 -27.81 -20.61 11.75
N ARG A 395 -28.37 -19.98 10.70
CA ARG A 395 -28.22 -20.44 9.32
C ARG A 395 -26.80 -20.18 8.82
N LEU A 396 -26.08 -21.24 8.47
CA LEU A 396 -24.70 -21.17 7.99
C LEU A 396 -24.70 -20.99 6.46
N GLY A 397 -23.94 -20.02 5.94
CA GLY A 397 -23.78 -19.80 4.49
C GLY A 397 -24.77 -18.84 3.82
N ALA A 398 -25.49 -17.99 4.56
CA ALA A 398 -26.19 -16.83 3.99
C ALA A 398 -25.28 -15.58 4.04
N PRO A 399 -25.30 -14.70 3.03
CA PRO A 399 -24.66 -13.39 3.14
C PRO A 399 -25.21 -12.65 4.36
N ALA A 400 -24.32 -11.98 5.09
CA ALA A 400 -24.64 -11.30 6.34
C ALA A 400 -25.87 -10.37 6.17
N PRO A 401 -26.79 -10.31 7.16
CA PRO A 401 -27.83 -9.30 7.15
C PRO A 401 -27.19 -7.92 7.22
N ILE A 402 -27.55 -7.07 6.25
CA ILE A 402 -27.23 -5.64 6.26
C ILE A 402 -27.93 -5.05 7.51
N PRO A 403 -27.26 -4.23 8.32
CA PRO A 403 -27.89 -3.61 9.49
C PRO A 403 -29.15 -2.84 9.06
N HIS A 404 -30.27 -3.15 9.70
CA HIS A 404 -31.60 -2.63 9.38
C HIS A 404 -31.63 -1.09 9.44
N ALA A 405 -32.02 -0.47 8.32
CA ALA A 405 -32.26 0.96 8.22
C ALA A 405 -33.56 1.33 8.92
N VAL A 406 -33.64 2.58 9.39
CA VAL A 406 -34.82 3.17 10.02
C VAL A 406 -36.02 3.08 9.08
N GLY A 407 -37.11 2.42 9.51
CA GLY A 407 -38.37 2.33 8.75
C GLY A 407 -38.94 0.92 8.55
N GLU A 408 -38.37 -0.15 9.11
CA GLU A 408 -38.90 -1.50 8.91
C GLU A 408 -39.84 -1.95 10.04
N ARG A 409 -40.97 -2.60 9.68
CA ARG A 409 -42.01 -3.06 10.62
C ARG A 409 -42.12 -4.58 10.63
N ARG A 410 -42.31 -5.19 11.81
CA ARG A 410 -42.54 -6.64 11.91
C ARG A 410 -43.97 -6.98 11.51
N CYS A 411 -44.12 -8.09 10.79
CA CYS A 411 -45.40 -8.64 10.43
C CYS A 411 -46.20 -9.00 11.71
N PRO A 412 -47.46 -8.55 11.84
CA PRO A 412 -48.27 -8.76 13.05
C PRO A 412 -48.75 -10.21 13.23
N LYS A 413 -48.57 -11.08 12.22
CA LYS A 413 -48.96 -12.50 12.33
C LYS A 413 -48.01 -13.21 13.33
N PRO A 414 -48.53 -13.82 14.42
CA PRO A 414 -47.71 -14.43 15.48
C PRO A 414 -46.75 -15.51 14.97
N GLN A 415 -47.12 -16.19 13.89
CA GLN A 415 -46.32 -17.27 13.29
C GLN A 415 -45.35 -16.79 12.19
N CYS A 416 -45.38 -15.51 11.80
CA CYS A 416 -44.52 -14.98 10.73
C CYS A 416 -43.35 -14.17 11.29
N GLY A 417 -43.64 -13.09 12.03
CA GLY A 417 -42.63 -12.23 12.66
C GLY A 417 -41.59 -11.57 11.72
N GLN A 418 -41.73 -11.75 10.41
CA GLN A 418 -40.79 -11.25 9.39
C GLN A 418 -40.76 -9.72 9.36
N ILE A 419 -39.60 -9.17 9.05
CA ILE A 419 -39.39 -7.73 8.92
C ILE A 419 -39.83 -7.33 7.51
N VAL A 420 -40.77 -6.39 7.45
CA VAL A 420 -41.36 -5.85 6.21
C VAL A 420 -40.88 -4.40 6.05
N PRO A 421 -40.27 -4.04 4.91
CA PRO A 421 -39.85 -2.65 4.64
C PRO A 421 -41.05 -1.68 4.68
N ALA A 422 -40.80 -0.42 5.08
CA ALA A 422 -41.79 0.66 5.02
C ALA A 422 -42.46 0.78 3.64
N GLY A 423 -43.74 1.16 3.63
CA GLY A 423 -44.52 1.37 2.40
C GLY A 423 -45.13 0.12 1.77
N LYS A 424 -44.98 -1.07 2.36
CA LYS A 424 -45.65 -2.31 1.88
C LYS A 424 -46.95 -2.57 2.64
N ASN A 425 -48.05 -2.69 1.89
CA ASN A 425 -49.40 -2.96 2.43
C ASN A 425 -49.63 -4.42 2.85
N PHE A 426 -48.72 -5.33 2.50
CA PHE A 426 -48.80 -6.76 2.83
C PHE A 426 -47.40 -7.34 3.06
N CYS A 427 -47.32 -8.33 3.96
CA CYS A 427 -46.13 -9.10 4.18
C CYS A 427 -45.86 -10.00 2.97
N THR A 428 -44.70 -9.82 2.33
CA THR A 428 -44.28 -10.61 1.15
C THR A 428 -44.05 -12.09 1.46
N PHE A 429 -43.94 -12.46 2.73
CA PHE A 429 -43.69 -13.85 3.15
C PHE A 429 -44.97 -14.64 3.46
N CYS A 430 -45.96 -14.02 4.12
CA CYS A 430 -47.16 -14.73 4.57
C CYS A 430 -48.49 -14.15 4.04
N GLY A 431 -48.43 -13.09 3.23
CA GLY A 431 -49.61 -12.45 2.65
C GLY A 431 -50.47 -11.63 3.63
N THR A 432 -50.11 -11.57 4.92
CA THR A 432 -50.87 -10.81 5.92
C THR A 432 -50.79 -9.31 5.63
N ARG A 433 -51.94 -8.63 5.65
CA ARG A 433 -52.02 -7.18 5.45
C ARG A 433 -51.32 -6.44 6.60
N MET A 434 -50.51 -5.45 6.26
CA MET A 434 -49.84 -4.60 7.25
C MET A 434 -50.81 -3.51 7.71
N PRO A 435 -50.75 -3.07 8.99
CA PRO A 435 -51.53 -1.93 9.45
C PRO A 435 -51.15 -0.67 8.66
N SER A 436 -52.10 0.18 8.30
CA SER A 436 -51.80 1.50 7.71
C SER A 436 -51.06 2.36 8.73
N GLU A 437 -50.11 3.17 8.25
CA GLU A 437 -49.52 4.25 9.05
C GLU A 437 -50.55 5.39 9.05
N GLU A 438 -51.14 5.69 10.21
CA GLU A 438 -51.88 6.94 10.44
C GLU A 438 -50.92 8.06 10.84
#